data_AF-Q8BHN7-F1
#
_entry.id   AF-Q8BHN7-F1
#
_cell.length_a   1.000
_cell.length_b   1.000
_cell.length_c   1.000
_cell.angle_alpha   90.00
_cell.angle_beta   90.00
_cell.angle_gamma   90.00
#
_symmetry.space_group_name_H-M   'P 1'
#
loop_
_entity.id
_entity.type
_entity.pdbx_description
1 polymer ?
#
loop_
_entity_poly.entity_id
_entity_poly.type
_entity_poly.pdbx_seq_one_letter_code
_entity_poly.pdbx_strand_id
1 'polypeptide(L)'
;MKRLGSVQRKMPCVFVTEVKAEPSAKREHQPFKVLATETLSEKALDADVYNAVATEKVDGTCCYVTNYKGQPYLWARLDRKPNKQADKRFKKFLHSKESAKEFHWNTEEDFKPVPECWIPAKEIEKQNGKPVPDENGHIPGWVPVEKGSKQYCWHSSVVNYEFGIALVLRHHPDDPGVLEISAVPLSELLEQTLELIGTSINGNPYGLGSKKSPLHFLTPHGAFQVRNLPTLKHNDLLSWFEDCREGQIEGIVWHCGDGCLIKVHRHHLGLCWPLPDTYMNSKPVIINMNLNLNNYDCAFDNQSLFNQFSKIDKQKFERLKDIILDV
;
A
#
# COMPACT_ATOMS: atom_id res chain seq x y z
N MET A 1 11.97 11.10 -12.96
CA MET A 1 12.24 9.69 -12.60
C MET A 1 11.28 8.80 -13.39
N LYS A 2 11.73 7.64 -13.88
CA LYS A 2 10.78 6.59 -14.33
C LYS A 2 9.88 6.25 -13.14
N ARG A 3 8.56 6.18 -13.37
CA ARG A 3 7.60 5.80 -12.33
C ARG A 3 7.96 4.39 -11.86
N LEU A 4 8.15 4.25 -10.56
CA LEU A 4 8.44 2.96 -9.94
C LEU A 4 7.19 2.06 -10.02
N GLY A 5 7.40 0.75 -9.95
CA GLY A 5 6.43 -0.27 -10.36
C GLY A 5 5.07 -0.16 -9.65
N SER A 6 4.04 -0.68 -10.31
CA SER A 6 2.67 -0.63 -9.82
C SER A 6 2.31 -1.90 -9.06
N VAL A 7 1.72 -1.78 -7.87
CA VAL A 7 1.25 -2.94 -7.09
C VAL A 7 -0.04 -3.50 -7.72
N GLN A 8 0.12 -4.38 -8.71
CA GLN A 8 -1.01 -5.04 -9.41
C GLN A 8 -1.34 -6.42 -8.86
N ARG A 9 -0.43 -7.00 -8.05
CA ARG A 9 -0.58 -8.32 -7.43
C ARG A 9 0.03 -8.34 -6.03
N LYS A 10 -0.17 -9.43 -5.29
CA LYS A 10 0.51 -9.60 -4.00
C LYS A 10 2.01 -9.78 -4.25
N MET A 11 2.82 -8.88 -3.67
CA MET A 11 4.28 -8.97 -3.76
C MET A 11 4.81 -10.20 -3.00
N PRO A 12 5.64 -11.06 -3.61
CA PRO A 12 6.31 -12.18 -2.95
C PRO A 12 7.42 -11.71 -2.00
N CYS A 13 7.82 -12.60 -1.09
CA CYS A 13 8.96 -12.33 -0.21
C CYS A 13 10.30 -12.46 -0.97
N VAL A 14 11.27 -11.61 -0.64
CA VAL A 14 12.63 -11.67 -1.19
C VAL A 14 13.36 -12.96 -0.82
N PHE A 15 13.03 -13.53 0.34
CA PHE A 15 13.50 -14.82 0.80
C PHE A 15 12.43 -15.90 0.62
N VAL A 16 12.85 -17.15 0.50
CA VAL A 16 11.98 -18.31 0.68
C VAL A 16 11.37 -18.24 2.07
N THR A 17 10.07 -18.47 2.18
CA THR A 17 9.35 -18.43 3.46
C THR A 17 8.90 -19.80 3.90
N GLU A 18 8.96 -20.05 5.21
CA GLU A 18 8.54 -21.29 5.85
C GLU A 18 7.47 -21.01 6.90
N VAL A 19 6.58 -21.99 7.10
CA VAL A 19 5.58 -21.96 8.16
C VAL A 19 6.16 -22.64 9.39
N LYS A 20 6.30 -21.89 10.50
CA LYS A 20 6.68 -22.43 11.81
C LYS A 20 5.45 -22.56 12.72
N ALA A 21 5.34 -23.69 13.42
CA ALA A 21 4.24 -23.99 14.35
C ALA A 21 4.39 -23.24 15.69
N GLU A 22 4.46 -21.91 15.61
CA GLU A 22 4.61 -21.00 16.75
C GLU A 22 3.57 -19.88 16.67
N PRO A 23 2.99 -19.41 17.80
CA PRO A 23 1.96 -18.37 17.77
C PRO A 23 2.43 -17.05 17.14
N SER A 24 1.68 -16.54 16.17
CA SER A 24 1.99 -15.28 15.48
C SER A 24 1.86 -14.07 16.40
N ALA A 25 2.86 -13.18 16.37
CA ALA A 25 2.73 -11.85 16.96
C ALA A 25 1.88 -10.91 16.08
N LYS A 26 1.67 -11.25 14.80
CA LYS A 26 0.91 -10.42 13.85
C LYS A 26 -0.61 -10.53 14.07
N ARG A 27 -1.09 -11.70 14.46
CA ARG A 27 -2.52 -12.00 14.58
C ARG A 27 -2.76 -12.80 15.85
N GLU A 28 -3.60 -12.24 16.71
CA GLU A 28 -4.05 -12.93 17.92
C GLU A 28 -4.67 -14.28 17.55
N HIS A 29 -4.35 -15.32 18.32
CA HIS A 29 -4.80 -16.70 18.12
C HIS A 29 -4.36 -17.41 16.82
N GLN A 30 -3.46 -16.84 16.03
CA GLN A 30 -2.87 -17.60 14.91
C GLN A 30 -1.76 -18.52 15.44
N PRO A 31 -1.88 -19.86 15.35
CA PRO A 31 -0.96 -20.81 15.99
C PRO A 31 0.33 -21.07 15.19
N PHE A 32 0.59 -20.29 14.14
CA PHE A 32 1.75 -20.43 13.28
C PHE A 32 2.27 -19.06 12.81
N LYS A 33 3.57 -18.99 12.50
CA LYS A 33 4.22 -17.85 11.85
C LYS A 33 4.69 -18.24 10.46
N VAL A 34 4.77 -17.24 9.58
CA VAL A 34 5.45 -17.37 8.28
C VAL A 34 6.72 -16.55 8.37
N LEU A 35 7.87 -17.21 8.37
CA LEU A 35 9.18 -16.59 8.50
C LEU A 35 9.98 -16.75 7.21
N ALA A 36 10.79 -15.74 6.90
CA ALA A 36 11.83 -15.82 5.90
C ALA A 36 12.93 -16.79 6.37
N THR A 37 13.50 -17.51 5.42
CA THR A 37 14.73 -18.26 5.57
C THR A 37 15.93 -17.39 5.17
N GLU A 38 17.13 -17.97 5.20
CA GLU A 38 18.34 -17.30 4.71
C GLU A 38 18.50 -17.36 3.18
N THR A 39 17.64 -18.13 2.50
CA THR A 39 17.73 -18.37 1.05
C THR A 39 16.86 -17.38 0.29
N LEU A 40 17.44 -16.67 -0.70
CA LEU A 40 16.67 -15.82 -1.62
C LEU A 40 15.69 -16.65 -2.44
N SER A 41 14.51 -16.09 -2.72
CA SER A 41 13.51 -16.75 -3.56
C SER A 41 13.93 -16.73 -5.04
N GLU A 42 13.58 -17.77 -5.79
CA GLU A 42 13.82 -17.83 -7.24
C GLU A 42 13.21 -16.62 -7.95
N LYS A 43 11.97 -16.26 -7.61
CA LYS A 43 11.30 -15.05 -8.13
C LYS A 43 12.10 -13.76 -7.92
N ALA A 44 12.85 -13.64 -6.82
CA ALA A 44 13.68 -12.46 -6.56
C ALA A 44 14.98 -12.49 -7.38
N LEU A 45 15.59 -13.66 -7.55
CA LEU A 45 16.78 -13.84 -8.38
C LEU A 45 16.46 -13.61 -9.87
N ASP A 46 15.36 -14.19 -10.35
CA ASP A 46 14.89 -14.06 -11.74
C ASP A 46 14.57 -12.60 -12.10
N ALA A 47 14.08 -11.82 -11.13
CA ALA A 47 13.79 -10.41 -11.27
C ALA A 47 15.04 -9.50 -11.11
N ASP A 48 16.24 -10.06 -10.91
CA ASP A 48 17.48 -9.32 -10.69
C ASP A 48 17.39 -8.31 -9.52
N VAL A 49 16.91 -8.79 -8.36
CA VAL A 49 16.71 -7.97 -7.16
C VAL A 49 17.95 -7.19 -6.71
N TYR A 50 19.16 -7.65 -7.05
CA TYR A 50 20.41 -6.98 -6.70
C TYR A 50 20.58 -5.61 -7.38
N ASN A 51 19.98 -5.42 -8.56
CA ASN A 51 20.01 -4.16 -9.31
C ASN A 51 18.70 -3.35 -9.15
N ALA A 52 17.78 -3.80 -8.29
CA ALA A 52 16.50 -3.16 -8.07
C ALA A 52 16.59 -1.91 -7.19
N VAL A 53 15.63 -0.99 -7.35
CA VAL A 53 15.51 0.19 -6.48
C VAL A 53 14.73 -0.19 -5.22
N ALA A 54 15.34 -0.02 -4.04
CA ALA A 54 14.69 -0.29 -2.76
C ALA A 54 13.94 0.92 -2.21
N THR A 55 12.72 0.72 -1.77
CA THR A 55 11.86 1.76 -1.17
C THR A 55 11.18 1.25 0.09
N GLU A 56 10.77 2.16 0.96
CA GLU A 56 9.96 1.83 2.13
C GLU A 56 8.65 1.15 1.69
N LYS A 57 8.33 0.05 2.36
CA LYS A 57 6.97 -0.50 2.35
C LYS A 57 6.13 0.33 3.32
N VAL A 58 5.20 1.11 2.79
CA VAL A 58 4.25 1.86 3.60
C VAL A 58 3.08 0.94 4.01
N ASP A 59 2.70 0.99 5.28
CA ASP A 59 1.60 0.20 5.84
C ASP A 59 0.27 0.95 5.69
N GLY A 60 -0.37 0.74 4.54
CA GLY A 60 -1.65 1.33 4.20
C GLY A 60 -2.61 0.34 3.55
N THR A 61 -3.69 0.88 2.98
CA THR A 61 -4.53 0.11 2.06
C THR A 61 -4.28 0.57 0.63
N CYS A 62 -3.95 -0.40 -0.23
CA CYS A 62 -3.58 -0.13 -1.60
C CYS A 62 -4.75 0.49 -2.39
N CYS A 63 -4.41 1.50 -3.17
CA CYS A 63 -5.28 2.28 -4.03
C CYS A 63 -4.71 2.38 -5.44
N TYR A 64 -5.53 2.82 -6.37
CA TYR A 64 -5.16 3.05 -7.76
C TYR A 64 -5.87 4.28 -8.30
N VAL A 65 -5.22 5.06 -9.15
CA VAL A 65 -5.89 6.18 -9.84
C VAL A 65 -5.94 5.89 -11.33
N THR A 66 -7.14 5.85 -11.89
CA THR A 66 -7.36 5.70 -13.33
C THR A 66 -8.69 6.35 -13.72
N ASN A 67 -9.00 6.38 -15.01
CA ASN A 67 -10.21 6.99 -15.52
C ASN A 67 -11.46 6.19 -15.14
N TYR A 68 -12.48 6.89 -14.65
CA TYR A 68 -13.83 6.38 -14.46
C TYR A 68 -14.81 7.42 -14.99
N LYS A 69 -15.73 7.02 -15.87
CA LYS A 69 -16.70 7.93 -16.51
C LYS A 69 -16.02 9.16 -17.17
N GLY A 70 -14.86 8.95 -17.81
CA GLY A 70 -14.14 9.98 -18.57
C GLY A 70 -13.23 10.91 -17.75
N GLN A 71 -13.12 10.73 -16.44
CA GLN A 71 -12.29 11.58 -15.57
C GLN A 71 -11.40 10.74 -14.64
N PRO A 72 -10.23 11.26 -14.20
CA PRO A 72 -9.41 10.61 -13.19
C PRO A 72 -10.19 10.37 -11.89
N TYR A 73 -10.08 9.16 -11.35
CA TYR A 73 -10.82 8.76 -10.15
C TYR A 73 -9.93 7.91 -9.25
N LEU A 74 -10.18 7.95 -7.93
CA LEU A 74 -9.56 7.03 -7.00
C LEU A 74 -10.31 5.70 -7.01
N TRP A 75 -9.56 4.62 -6.99
CA TRP A 75 -10.07 3.27 -6.93
C TRP A 75 -9.49 2.56 -5.71
N ALA A 76 -10.35 1.89 -4.95
CA ALA A 76 -9.97 1.07 -3.82
C ALA A 76 -9.71 -0.37 -4.28
N ARG A 77 -8.72 -1.02 -3.67
CA ARG A 77 -8.46 -2.44 -3.94
C ARG A 77 -9.62 -3.31 -3.45
N LEU A 78 -10.13 -4.15 -4.35
CA LEU A 78 -11.13 -5.17 -4.04
C LEU A 78 -10.74 -6.48 -4.73
N ASP A 79 -10.11 -7.38 -3.99
CA ASP A 79 -9.76 -8.70 -4.51
C ASP A 79 -11.03 -9.57 -4.59
N ARG A 80 -11.32 -10.13 -5.77
CA ARG A 80 -12.40 -11.11 -5.96
C ARG A 80 -11.96 -12.44 -5.35
N LYS A 81 -12.66 -12.82 -4.29
CA LYS A 81 -12.33 -13.99 -3.47
C LYS A 81 -13.15 -15.22 -3.86
N PRO A 82 -12.63 -16.43 -3.60
CA PRO A 82 -13.39 -17.64 -3.80
C PRO A 82 -14.59 -17.68 -2.86
N ASN A 83 -15.64 -18.38 -3.29
CA ASN A 83 -16.77 -18.73 -2.46
C ASN A 83 -16.33 -19.78 -1.40
N LYS A 84 -17.21 -20.06 -0.43
CA LYS A 84 -16.88 -20.95 0.70
C LYS A 84 -16.53 -22.38 0.26
N GLN A 85 -17.17 -22.89 -0.79
CA GLN A 85 -16.94 -24.25 -1.28
C GLN A 85 -15.60 -24.34 -2.02
N ALA A 86 -15.33 -23.39 -2.91
CA ALA A 86 -14.08 -23.29 -3.65
C ALA A 86 -12.87 -23.07 -2.72
N ASP A 87 -12.99 -22.17 -1.73
CA ASP A 87 -11.95 -21.96 -0.71
C ASP A 87 -11.63 -23.25 0.06
N LYS A 88 -12.64 -24.05 0.39
CA LYS A 88 -12.44 -25.35 1.05
C LYS A 88 -11.71 -26.36 0.15
N ARG A 89 -12.07 -26.42 -1.14
CA ARG A 89 -11.39 -27.29 -2.11
C ARG A 89 -9.94 -26.86 -2.31
N PHE A 90 -9.70 -25.56 -2.47
CA PHE A 90 -8.37 -25.00 -2.65
C PHE A 90 -7.48 -25.22 -1.43
N LYS A 91 -7.99 -25.01 -0.21
CA LYS A 91 -7.26 -25.34 1.01
C LYS A 91 -6.89 -26.82 1.09
N LYS A 92 -7.82 -27.73 0.77
CA LYS A 92 -7.51 -29.17 0.73
C LYS A 92 -6.40 -29.49 -0.28
N PHE A 93 -6.45 -28.89 -1.46
CA PHE A 93 -5.42 -29.01 -2.48
C PHE A 93 -4.04 -28.52 -1.98
N LEU A 94 -3.98 -27.36 -1.32
CA LEU A 94 -2.73 -26.85 -0.76
C LEU A 94 -2.14 -27.75 0.34
N HIS A 95 -2.98 -28.50 1.07
CA HIS A 95 -2.52 -29.44 2.10
C HIS A 95 -2.12 -30.81 1.52
N SER A 96 -2.66 -31.20 0.36
CA SER A 96 -2.22 -32.41 -0.32
C SER A 96 -0.86 -32.16 -0.97
N LYS A 97 0.22 -32.56 -0.29
CA LYS A 97 1.61 -32.45 -0.78
C LYS A 97 1.87 -33.17 -2.12
N GLU A 98 0.94 -33.99 -2.61
CA GLU A 98 1.20 -35.01 -3.65
C GLU A 98 0.62 -34.70 -5.04
N SER A 99 -0.13 -33.62 -5.26
CA SER A 99 -0.63 -33.35 -6.61
C SER A 99 0.38 -32.52 -7.42
N ALA A 100 1.14 -33.19 -8.29
CA ALA A 100 1.81 -32.54 -9.42
C ALA A 100 0.81 -31.88 -10.42
N LYS A 101 -0.50 -32.03 -10.17
CA LYS A 101 -1.56 -31.40 -10.95
C LYS A 101 -1.83 -29.99 -10.42
N GLU A 102 -1.99 -29.04 -11.32
CA GLU A 102 -2.45 -27.69 -11.01
C GLU A 102 -3.90 -27.70 -10.50
N PHE A 103 -4.26 -26.74 -9.65
CA PHE A 103 -5.65 -26.55 -9.22
C PHE A 103 -6.43 -25.82 -10.31
N HIS A 104 -7.50 -26.44 -10.81
CA HIS A 104 -8.37 -25.82 -11.79
C HIS A 104 -9.50 -25.03 -11.11
N TRP A 105 -9.55 -23.74 -11.43
CA TRP A 105 -10.59 -22.82 -11.00
C TRP A 105 -11.70 -22.71 -12.04
N ASN A 106 -12.95 -22.78 -11.62
CA ASN A 106 -14.09 -22.34 -12.44
C ASN A 106 -14.40 -20.87 -12.11
N THR A 107 -13.95 -19.93 -12.95
CA THR A 107 -14.12 -18.48 -12.70
C THR A 107 -15.57 -18.00 -12.56
N GLU A 108 -16.53 -18.77 -13.08
CA GLU A 108 -17.96 -18.44 -13.05
C GLU A 108 -18.61 -18.90 -11.75
N GLU A 109 -18.27 -20.11 -11.30
CA GLU A 109 -18.89 -20.73 -10.13
C GLU A 109 -18.10 -20.48 -8.84
N ASP A 110 -16.77 -20.46 -8.89
CA ASP A 110 -15.92 -20.56 -7.70
C ASP A 110 -15.72 -19.25 -6.96
N PHE A 111 -16.14 -18.12 -7.52
CA PHE A 111 -15.83 -16.80 -7.01
C PHE A 111 -17.07 -16.02 -6.60
N LYS A 112 -16.94 -15.23 -5.55
CA LYS A 112 -18.00 -14.31 -5.14
C LYS A 112 -18.27 -13.26 -6.24
N PRO A 113 -19.51 -12.78 -6.35
CA PRO A 113 -19.82 -11.68 -7.24
C PRO A 113 -19.07 -10.42 -6.81
N VAL A 114 -18.79 -9.56 -7.77
CA VAL A 114 -18.21 -8.22 -7.59
C VAL A 114 -19.16 -7.19 -8.19
N PRO A 115 -19.09 -5.91 -7.77
CA PRO A 115 -19.84 -4.84 -8.42
C PRO A 115 -19.54 -4.76 -9.92
N GLU A 116 -20.49 -4.28 -10.72
CA GLU A 116 -20.33 -4.13 -12.17
C GLU A 116 -19.16 -3.22 -12.55
N CYS A 117 -18.91 -2.18 -11.74
CA CYS A 117 -17.79 -1.27 -11.92
C CYS A 117 -16.43 -1.85 -11.54
N TRP A 118 -16.36 -3.10 -11.05
CA TRP A 118 -15.10 -3.75 -10.70
C TRP A 118 -14.28 -4.04 -11.96
N ILE A 119 -12.98 -3.73 -11.90
CA ILE A 119 -12.02 -4.07 -12.95
C ILE A 119 -10.89 -4.94 -12.38
N PRO A 120 -10.40 -5.93 -13.14
CA PRO A 120 -9.20 -6.67 -12.74
C PRO A 120 -7.98 -5.74 -12.75
N ALA A 121 -7.02 -6.01 -11.87
CA ALA A 121 -5.73 -5.36 -11.93
C ALA A 121 -5.02 -5.68 -13.26
N LYS A 122 -4.21 -4.75 -13.76
CA LYS A 122 -3.75 -4.73 -15.17
C LYS A 122 -2.84 -5.90 -15.54
N GLU A 123 -1.98 -6.31 -14.61
CA GLU A 123 -0.98 -7.35 -14.83
C GLU A 123 -1.42 -8.74 -14.35
N ILE A 124 -2.72 -8.92 -14.11
CA ILE A 124 -3.26 -10.23 -13.79
C ILE A 124 -3.19 -11.11 -15.03
N GLU A 125 -2.68 -12.32 -14.85
CA GLU A 125 -2.68 -13.35 -15.88
C GLU A 125 -4.11 -13.62 -16.37
N LYS A 126 -4.25 -13.87 -17.67
CA LYS A 126 -5.54 -14.15 -18.29
C LYS A 126 -5.48 -15.45 -19.04
N GLN A 127 -6.48 -16.30 -18.84
CA GLN A 127 -6.70 -17.49 -19.63
C GLN A 127 -7.99 -17.30 -20.41
N ASN A 128 -7.93 -17.42 -21.74
CA ASN A 128 -9.07 -17.17 -22.63
C ASN A 128 -9.75 -15.80 -22.39
N GLY A 129 -8.94 -14.77 -22.12
CA GLY A 129 -9.41 -13.42 -21.84
C GLY A 129 -9.98 -13.18 -20.43
N LYS A 130 -10.18 -14.23 -19.63
CA LYS A 130 -10.69 -14.11 -18.25
C LYS A 130 -9.53 -14.05 -17.25
N PRO A 131 -9.58 -13.16 -16.25
CA PRO A 131 -8.53 -13.09 -15.24
C PRO A 131 -8.49 -14.36 -14.39
N VAL A 132 -7.29 -14.89 -14.17
CA VAL A 132 -7.07 -16.05 -13.30
C VAL A 132 -6.63 -15.62 -11.90
N PRO A 133 -6.94 -16.40 -10.86
CA PRO A 133 -6.50 -16.09 -9.50
C PRO A 133 -4.99 -16.24 -9.33
N ASP A 134 -4.45 -15.49 -8.38
CA ASP A 134 -3.08 -15.59 -7.91
C ASP A 134 -2.83 -16.88 -7.11
N GLU A 135 -1.59 -17.06 -6.66
CA GLU A 135 -1.15 -18.18 -5.80
C GLU A 135 -1.94 -18.31 -4.48
N ASN A 136 -2.68 -17.28 -4.06
CA ASN A 136 -3.52 -17.29 -2.87
C ASN A 136 -5.00 -17.59 -3.19
N GLY A 137 -5.32 -17.86 -4.46
CA GLY A 137 -6.67 -18.11 -4.94
C GLY A 137 -7.51 -16.84 -5.10
N HIS A 138 -6.92 -15.65 -5.11
CA HIS A 138 -7.64 -14.38 -5.26
C HIS A 138 -7.40 -13.76 -6.62
N ILE A 139 -8.37 -13.05 -7.17
CA ILE A 139 -8.18 -12.22 -8.36
C ILE A 139 -8.11 -10.76 -7.91
N PRO A 140 -6.92 -10.13 -7.90
CA PRO A 140 -6.82 -8.72 -7.53
C PRO A 140 -7.67 -7.81 -8.42
N GLY A 141 -8.09 -6.67 -7.91
CA GLY A 141 -8.88 -5.74 -8.70
C GLY A 141 -9.22 -4.48 -7.94
N TRP A 142 -10.03 -3.67 -8.60
CA TRP A 142 -10.26 -2.29 -8.21
C TRP A 142 -11.74 -1.96 -8.36
N VAL A 143 -12.26 -1.11 -7.46
CA VAL A 143 -13.57 -0.46 -7.60
C VAL A 143 -13.44 1.04 -7.41
N PRO A 144 -14.20 1.86 -8.15
CA PRO A 144 -14.13 3.31 -8.03
C PRO A 144 -14.67 3.75 -6.67
N VAL A 145 -14.02 4.74 -6.07
CA VAL A 145 -14.40 5.33 -4.79
C VAL A 145 -15.39 6.45 -5.03
N GLU A 146 -16.67 6.11 -5.16
CA GLU A 146 -17.72 7.11 -5.38
C GLU A 146 -17.98 8.00 -4.14
N LYS A 147 -18.36 9.25 -4.38
CA LYS A 147 -18.70 10.22 -3.31
C LYS A 147 -19.83 9.65 -2.44
N GLY A 148 -19.64 9.67 -1.13
CA GLY A 148 -20.62 9.17 -0.17
C GLY A 148 -20.61 7.65 0.05
N SER A 149 -19.65 6.92 -0.53
CA SER A 149 -19.47 5.49 -0.23
C SER A 149 -19.17 5.29 1.27
N LYS A 150 -20.08 4.63 1.99
CA LYS A 150 -19.85 4.25 3.40
C LYS A 150 -18.76 3.18 3.57
N GLN A 151 -18.47 2.41 2.52
CA GLN A 151 -17.42 1.39 2.57
C GLN A 151 -16.04 2.00 2.36
N TYR A 152 -15.94 3.03 1.50
CA TYR A 152 -14.69 3.65 1.10
C TYR A 152 -14.59 5.11 1.57
N CYS A 153 -15.32 5.49 2.60
CA CYS A 153 -15.39 6.86 3.10
C CYS A 153 -14.03 7.45 3.48
N TRP A 154 -13.05 6.64 3.91
CA TRP A 154 -11.69 7.14 4.22
C TRP A 154 -10.86 7.35 2.96
N HIS A 155 -11.21 6.65 1.87
CA HIS A 155 -10.64 6.94 0.55
C HIS A 155 -11.30 8.21 -0.01
N SER A 156 -12.60 8.39 0.21
CA SER A 156 -13.32 9.60 -0.21
C SER A 156 -12.84 10.86 0.51
N SER A 157 -12.31 10.77 1.74
CA SER A 157 -11.84 11.95 2.49
C SER A 157 -10.56 12.59 1.92
N VAL A 158 -9.79 11.85 1.12
CA VAL A 158 -8.52 12.29 0.55
C VAL A 158 -8.62 12.73 -0.90
N VAL A 159 -9.83 12.76 -1.47
CA VAL A 159 -10.07 13.21 -2.84
C VAL A 159 -11.20 14.21 -2.90
N ASN A 160 -11.08 15.16 -3.82
CA ASN A 160 -12.15 16.06 -4.18
C ASN A 160 -12.31 16.01 -5.71
N TYR A 161 -13.36 15.31 -6.17
CA TYR A 161 -13.63 15.15 -7.60
C TYR A 161 -14.17 16.40 -8.29
N GLU A 162 -14.77 17.32 -7.54
CA GLU A 162 -15.24 18.60 -8.09
C GLU A 162 -14.04 19.44 -8.56
N PHE A 163 -12.95 19.40 -7.82
CA PHE A 163 -11.70 20.09 -8.15
C PHE A 163 -10.67 19.18 -8.83
N GLY A 164 -10.95 17.88 -8.94
CA GLY A 164 -10.04 16.90 -9.52
C GLY A 164 -8.72 16.75 -8.76
N ILE A 165 -8.72 16.89 -7.43
CA ILE A 165 -7.50 16.87 -6.59
C ILE A 165 -7.51 15.75 -5.54
N ALA A 166 -6.32 15.43 -5.03
CA ALA A 166 -6.09 14.48 -3.95
C ALA A 166 -5.10 15.03 -2.90
N LEU A 167 -5.26 14.63 -1.63
CA LEU A 167 -4.30 14.90 -0.56
C LEU A 167 -3.20 13.85 -0.56
N VAL A 168 -1.97 14.27 -0.81
CA VAL A 168 -0.81 13.38 -0.98
C VAL A 168 0.31 13.73 -0.01
N LEU A 169 0.85 12.69 0.63
CA LEU A 169 2.10 12.72 1.39
C LEU A 169 3.25 12.22 0.51
N ARG A 170 4.35 12.97 0.46
CA ARG A 170 5.58 12.62 -0.27
C ARG A 170 6.81 13.28 0.36
N HIS A 171 7.99 13.03 -0.18
CA HIS A 171 9.16 13.87 0.12
C HIS A 171 9.01 15.27 -0.46
N HIS A 172 9.47 16.28 0.29
CA HIS A 172 9.59 17.63 -0.26
C HIS A 172 10.57 17.60 -1.45
N PRO A 173 10.21 18.23 -2.59
CA PRO A 173 10.99 18.10 -3.83
C PRO A 173 12.44 18.61 -3.69
N ASP A 174 12.64 19.67 -2.92
CA ASP A 174 13.95 20.31 -2.75
C ASP A 174 14.67 19.91 -1.45
N ASP A 175 13.98 19.25 -0.52
CA ASP A 175 14.55 18.82 0.77
C ASP A 175 14.04 17.42 1.15
N PRO A 176 14.77 16.37 0.78
CA PRO A 176 14.33 15.01 1.06
C PRO A 176 14.46 14.62 2.54
N GLY A 177 15.00 15.50 3.41
CA GLY A 177 14.90 15.35 4.86
C GLY A 177 13.50 15.71 5.40
N VAL A 178 12.68 16.37 4.58
CA VAL A 178 11.35 16.88 4.93
C VAL A 178 10.28 16.11 4.15
N LEU A 179 9.14 15.88 4.80
CA LEU A 179 7.92 15.39 4.18
C LEU A 179 7.03 16.56 3.78
N GLU A 180 6.27 16.42 2.71
CA GLU A 180 5.29 17.39 2.25
C GLU A 180 3.91 16.73 2.17
N ILE A 181 2.91 17.38 2.76
CA ILE A 181 1.50 17.11 2.48
C ILE A 181 1.02 18.20 1.52
N SER A 182 0.46 17.80 0.38
CA SER A 182 -0.02 18.73 -0.64
C SER A 182 -1.31 18.26 -1.30
N ALA A 183 -2.06 19.22 -1.85
CA ALA A 183 -3.12 18.93 -2.79
C ALA A 183 -2.51 18.82 -4.20
N VAL A 184 -2.71 17.68 -4.86
CA VAL A 184 -2.22 17.44 -6.22
C VAL A 184 -3.36 17.09 -7.16
N PRO A 185 -3.32 17.47 -8.44
CA PRO A 185 -4.28 17.00 -9.43
C PRO A 185 -4.30 15.47 -9.53
N LEU A 186 -5.49 14.88 -9.55
CA LEU A 186 -5.67 13.43 -9.77
C LEU A 186 -5.09 12.98 -11.12
N SER A 187 -5.04 13.88 -12.12
CA SER A 187 -4.42 13.62 -13.42
C SER A 187 -2.91 13.35 -13.30
N GLU A 188 -2.21 13.94 -12.33
CA GLU A 188 -0.80 13.65 -12.08
C GLU A 188 -0.59 12.22 -11.54
N LEU A 189 -1.59 11.73 -10.79
CA LEU A 189 -1.60 10.40 -10.19
C LEU A 189 -2.13 9.31 -11.14
N LEU A 190 -2.58 9.67 -12.34
CA LEU A 190 -3.17 8.74 -13.29
C LEU A 190 -2.21 7.58 -13.58
N GLU A 191 -2.76 6.37 -13.53
CA GLU A 191 -2.08 5.09 -13.70
C GLU A 191 -1.12 4.69 -12.57
N GLN A 192 -1.14 5.39 -11.44
CA GLN A 192 -0.33 5.06 -10.28
C GLN A 192 -1.13 4.25 -9.26
N THR A 193 -0.44 3.31 -8.61
CA THR A 193 -0.92 2.70 -7.36
C THR A 193 -0.31 3.43 -6.18
N LEU A 194 -1.08 3.54 -5.11
CA LEU A 194 -0.75 4.32 -3.91
C LEU A 194 -1.10 3.51 -2.67
N GLU A 195 -0.60 3.92 -1.52
CA GLU A 195 -1.14 3.52 -0.23
C GLU A 195 -1.98 4.66 0.34
N LEU A 196 -3.20 4.34 0.79
CA LEU A 196 -3.93 5.20 1.71
C LEU A 196 -3.46 4.88 3.13
N ILE A 197 -3.02 5.89 3.86
CA ILE A 197 -2.68 5.79 5.29
C ILE A 197 -3.56 6.73 6.10
N GLY A 198 -3.71 6.48 7.40
CA GLY A 198 -4.47 7.39 8.26
C GLY A 198 -4.99 6.76 9.54
N THR A 199 -5.74 7.57 10.31
CA THR A 199 -6.26 7.25 11.64
C THR A 199 -7.01 5.92 11.73
N SER A 200 -7.69 5.56 10.65
CA SER A 200 -8.57 4.39 10.59
C SER A 200 -8.05 3.31 9.64
N ILE A 201 -6.77 3.38 9.25
CA ILE A 201 -6.14 2.42 8.34
C ILE A 201 -5.10 1.60 9.09
N ASN A 202 -5.19 0.27 8.99
CA ASN A 202 -4.21 -0.70 9.50
C ASN A 202 -3.74 -0.47 10.95
N GLY A 203 -4.63 0.02 11.83
CA GLY A 203 -4.28 0.30 13.23
C GLY A 203 -3.50 1.60 13.46
N ASN A 204 -3.40 2.45 12.45
CA ASN A 204 -2.73 3.75 12.49
C ASN A 204 -1.26 3.68 12.92
N PRO A 205 -0.41 2.92 12.18
CA PRO A 205 1.00 2.72 12.55
C PRO A 205 1.81 4.02 12.55
N TYR A 206 1.29 5.07 11.91
CA TYR A 206 1.93 6.38 11.80
C TYR A 206 1.39 7.42 12.80
N GLY A 207 0.44 7.07 13.68
CA GLY A 207 -0.06 7.99 14.70
C GLY A 207 -0.80 9.21 14.13
N LEU A 208 -1.44 9.06 12.97
CA LEU A 208 -2.13 10.14 12.27
C LEU A 208 -3.46 10.47 12.94
N GLY A 209 -3.64 11.74 13.33
CA GLY A 209 -4.91 12.26 13.83
C GLY A 209 -5.48 11.52 15.04
N SER A 210 -6.79 11.66 15.24
CA SER A 210 -7.53 10.96 16.30
C SER A 210 -8.93 10.60 15.84
N LYS A 211 -9.66 9.79 16.61
CA LYS A 211 -11.08 9.50 16.30
C LYS A 211 -11.95 10.76 16.21
N LYS A 212 -11.59 11.84 16.91
CA LYS A 212 -12.31 13.12 16.88
C LYS A 212 -11.93 14.00 15.68
N SER A 213 -10.69 13.88 15.23
CA SER A 213 -10.13 14.64 14.10
C SER A 213 -9.28 13.67 13.25
N PRO A 214 -9.93 12.83 12.42
CA PRO A 214 -9.25 11.78 11.67
C PRO A 214 -8.48 12.38 10.49
N LEU A 215 -7.26 11.90 10.27
CA LEU A 215 -6.40 12.32 9.16
C LEU A 215 -6.09 11.13 8.26
N HIS A 216 -6.10 11.38 6.95
CA HIS A 216 -5.77 10.39 5.92
C HIS A 216 -5.01 11.05 4.78
N PHE A 217 -4.12 10.29 4.14
CA PHE A 217 -3.35 10.75 2.97
C PHE A 217 -3.11 9.60 2.01
N LEU A 218 -3.01 9.91 0.72
CA LEU A 218 -2.41 9.00 -0.25
C LEU A 218 -0.89 9.18 -0.26
N THR A 219 -0.15 8.10 -0.46
CA THR A 219 1.27 8.16 -0.80
C THR A 219 1.55 7.24 -2.00
N PRO A 220 2.14 7.75 -3.09
CA PRO A 220 2.52 6.90 -4.21
C PRO A 220 3.47 5.78 -3.76
N HIS A 221 3.34 4.60 -4.37
CA HIS A 221 4.33 3.55 -4.15
C HIS A 221 5.71 3.99 -4.62
N GLY A 222 6.72 3.62 -3.84
CA GLY A 222 8.10 3.98 -4.12
C GLY A 222 8.46 5.45 -3.84
N ALA A 223 7.57 6.23 -3.22
CA ALA A 223 7.83 7.63 -2.89
C ALA A 223 8.99 7.84 -1.90
N PHE A 224 9.33 6.82 -1.10
CA PHE A 224 10.36 6.90 -0.07
C PHE A 224 11.47 5.89 -0.35
N GLN A 225 12.50 6.31 -1.08
CA GLN A 225 13.65 5.46 -1.38
C GLN A 225 14.48 5.20 -0.12
N VAL A 226 14.90 3.94 0.07
CA VAL A 226 15.84 3.55 1.13
C VAL A 226 17.25 3.87 0.66
N ARG A 227 17.96 4.72 1.40
CA ARG A 227 19.28 5.22 0.99
C ARG A 227 20.40 4.33 1.48
N ASN A 228 20.37 3.94 2.75
CA ASN A 228 21.40 3.12 3.36
C ASN A 228 20.95 1.67 3.43
N LEU A 229 20.66 1.08 2.26
CA LEU A 229 20.21 -0.31 2.17
C LEU A 229 21.37 -1.25 2.59
N PRO A 230 21.12 -2.24 3.47
CA PRO A 230 22.12 -3.25 3.79
C PRO A 230 22.32 -4.21 2.61
N THR A 231 23.37 -5.02 2.67
CA THR A 231 23.56 -6.15 1.76
C THR A 231 22.36 -7.09 1.81
N LEU A 232 22.03 -7.71 0.68
CA LEU A 232 20.87 -8.59 0.55
C LEU A 232 21.15 -9.98 1.14
N LYS A 233 21.41 -10.02 2.45
CA LYS A 233 21.53 -11.22 3.26
C LYS A 233 20.56 -11.11 4.44
N HIS A 234 20.02 -12.24 4.86
CA HIS A 234 19.00 -12.29 5.90
C HIS A 234 19.44 -11.57 7.19
N ASN A 235 20.62 -11.89 7.71
CA ASN A 235 21.11 -11.31 8.97
C ASN A 235 21.43 -9.82 8.85
N ASP A 236 21.96 -9.37 7.72
CA ASP A 236 22.25 -7.95 7.49
C ASP A 236 20.95 -7.12 7.44
N LEU A 237 19.90 -7.66 6.81
CA LEU A 237 18.57 -7.04 6.83
C LEU A 237 17.96 -7.06 8.22
N LEU A 238 18.05 -8.18 8.95
CA LEU A 238 17.55 -8.31 10.31
C LEU A 238 18.17 -7.23 11.21
N SER A 239 19.49 -7.15 11.27
CA SER A 239 20.21 -6.14 12.05
C SER A 239 19.87 -4.71 11.58
N TRP A 240 19.72 -4.49 10.28
CA TRP A 240 19.32 -3.17 9.78
C TRP A 240 17.92 -2.76 10.25
N PHE A 241 16.93 -3.67 10.25
CA PHE A 241 15.61 -3.37 10.79
C PHE A 241 15.62 -3.14 12.31
N GLU A 242 16.53 -3.76 13.06
CA GLU A 242 16.61 -3.58 14.52
C GLU A 242 17.36 -2.30 14.92
N ASP A 243 18.51 -2.07 14.30
CA ASP A 243 19.50 -1.09 14.79
C ASP A 243 19.54 0.21 13.98
N CYS A 244 19.09 0.20 12.72
CA CYS A 244 19.11 1.39 11.87
C CYS A 244 17.88 2.27 12.10
N ARG A 245 18.08 3.59 12.24
CA ARG A 245 16.97 4.56 12.29
C ARG A 245 16.13 4.54 11.01
N GLU A 246 16.76 4.46 9.83
CA GLU A 246 16.04 4.29 8.55
C GLU A 246 15.32 2.94 8.48
N GLY A 247 15.80 1.96 9.25
CA GLY A 247 15.21 0.64 9.42
C GLY A 247 13.89 0.62 10.17
N GLN A 248 13.47 1.70 10.84
CA GLN A 248 12.21 1.79 11.62
C GLN A 248 10.95 1.90 10.72
N ILE A 249 10.83 1.01 9.74
CA ILE A 249 9.76 0.95 8.73
C ILE A 249 9.12 -0.44 8.72
N GLU A 250 7.95 -0.61 8.10
CA GLU A 250 7.25 -1.91 8.05
C GLU A 250 8.06 -2.98 7.31
N GLY A 251 8.72 -2.56 6.23
CA GLY A 251 9.40 -3.43 5.29
C GLY A 251 10.07 -2.66 4.16
N ILE A 252 10.68 -3.41 3.25
CA ILE A 252 11.29 -2.88 2.02
C ILE A 252 10.55 -3.49 0.83
N VAL A 253 10.35 -2.69 -0.21
CA VAL A 253 9.92 -3.12 -1.54
C VAL A 253 11.05 -2.82 -2.52
N TRP A 254 11.48 -3.83 -3.26
CA TRP A 254 12.40 -3.71 -4.38
C TRP A 254 11.62 -3.62 -5.69
N HIS A 255 11.89 -2.56 -6.45
CA HIS A 255 11.32 -2.30 -7.76
C HIS A 255 12.32 -2.76 -8.82
N CYS A 256 12.06 -3.93 -9.38
CA CYS A 256 12.96 -4.61 -10.31
C CYS A 256 12.85 -4.03 -11.74
N GLY A 257 13.89 -4.24 -12.54
CA GLY A 257 13.99 -3.66 -13.89
C GLY A 257 12.94 -4.18 -14.88
N ASP A 258 12.42 -5.38 -14.63
CA ASP A 258 11.35 -6.04 -15.40
C ASP A 258 9.93 -5.63 -14.96
N GLY A 259 9.82 -4.76 -13.94
CA GLY A 259 8.56 -4.34 -13.33
C GLY A 259 8.08 -5.21 -12.17
N CYS A 260 8.78 -6.31 -11.85
CA CYS A 260 8.47 -7.15 -10.70
C CYS A 260 8.70 -6.37 -9.39
N LEU A 261 7.81 -6.61 -8.42
CA LEU A 261 7.90 -6.04 -7.09
C LEU A 261 8.14 -7.15 -6.07
N ILE A 262 9.30 -7.12 -5.44
CA ILE A 262 9.71 -8.07 -4.40
C ILE A 262 9.70 -7.34 -3.05
N LYS A 263 9.35 -8.00 -1.94
CA LYS A 263 9.34 -7.34 -0.62
C LYS A 263 9.96 -8.15 0.49
N VAL A 264 10.29 -7.48 1.58
CA VAL A 264 10.45 -8.10 2.90
C VAL A 264 9.65 -7.28 3.91
N HIS A 265 9.12 -7.94 4.92
CA HIS A 265 8.32 -7.32 5.96
C HIS A 265 8.89 -7.76 7.32
N ARG A 266 8.88 -6.88 8.32
CA ARG A 266 9.33 -7.18 9.71
C ARG A 266 8.86 -8.52 10.26
N HIS A 267 7.57 -8.81 10.18
CA HIS A 267 7.01 -10.12 10.55
C HIS A 267 7.64 -11.34 9.86
N HIS A 268 8.13 -11.23 8.61
CA HIS A 268 8.87 -12.33 7.98
C HIS A 268 10.22 -12.57 8.68
N LEU A 269 10.83 -11.52 9.24
CA LEU A 269 12.06 -11.60 10.01
C LEU A 269 11.81 -11.83 11.51
N GLY A 270 10.56 -12.15 11.90
CA GLY A 270 10.20 -12.35 13.31
C GLY A 270 10.12 -11.07 14.15
N LEU A 271 10.28 -9.89 13.54
CA LEU A 271 10.27 -8.60 14.22
C LEU A 271 8.85 -8.07 14.44
N CYS A 272 8.69 -7.23 15.48
CA CYS A 272 7.43 -6.57 15.79
C CYS A 272 7.08 -5.48 14.77
N TRP A 273 5.78 -5.28 14.56
CA TRP A 273 5.22 -4.14 13.83
C TRP A 273 3.74 -4.00 14.23
N PRO A 274 3.22 -2.78 14.47
CA PRO A 274 3.87 -1.47 14.33
C PRO A 274 4.94 -1.17 15.39
N LEU A 275 5.80 -0.20 15.09
CA LEU A 275 6.74 0.37 16.06
C LEU A 275 6.15 1.62 16.72
N PRO A 276 6.54 1.96 17.98
CA PRO A 276 6.11 3.20 18.64
C PRO A 276 6.55 4.47 17.91
N ASP A 277 7.75 4.44 17.33
CA ASP A 277 8.31 5.51 16.51
C ASP A 277 8.78 4.92 15.17
N THR A 278 8.21 5.44 14.09
CA THR A 278 8.55 5.03 12.73
C THR A 278 9.50 6.02 12.08
N TYR A 279 10.28 5.58 11.09
CA TYR A 279 11.21 6.46 10.38
C TYR A 279 10.50 7.63 9.71
N MET A 280 9.31 7.40 9.15
CA MET A 280 8.44 8.44 8.61
C MET A 280 8.08 9.51 9.65
N ASN A 281 7.81 9.11 10.89
CA ASN A 281 7.57 10.03 12.01
C ASN A 281 8.84 10.69 12.57
N SER A 282 10.02 10.34 12.05
CA SER A 282 11.27 10.95 12.48
C SER A 282 11.66 12.18 11.65
N LYS A 283 10.83 12.53 10.66
CA LYS A 283 11.04 13.63 9.71
C LYS A 283 10.05 14.77 9.98
N PRO A 284 10.48 16.04 9.85
CA PRO A 284 9.57 17.16 9.83
C PRO A 284 8.65 17.09 8.60
N VAL A 285 7.47 17.70 8.72
CA VAL A 285 6.47 17.77 7.66
C VAL A 285 6.04 19.21 7.43
N ILE A 286 5.94 19.61 6.17
CA ILE A 286 5.38 20.90 5.76
C ILE A 286 4.05 20.69 5.04
N ILE A 287 3.10 21.59 5.29
CA ILE A 287 1.82 21.64 4.59
C ILE A 287 1.94 22.59 3.41
N ASN A 288 1.55 22.13 2.23
CA ASN A 288 1.64 22.90 0.99
C ASN A 288 0.41 22.70 0.13
N MET A 289 -0.64 23.46 0.41
CA MET A 289 -1.94 23.30 -0.25
C MET A 289 -1.98 23.95 -1.64
N ASN A 290 -1.17 24.99 -1.90
CA ASN A 290 -1.03 25.65 -3.22
C ASN A 290 -2.36 25.89 -3.98
N LEU A 291 -3.47 26.05 -3.27
CA LEU A 291 -4.82 26.09 -3.85
C LEU A 291 -5.04 27.35 -4.70
N ASN A 292 -4.43 28.47 -4.28
CA ASN A 292 -4.51 29.76 -4.98
C ASN A 292 -3.80 29.75 -6.35
N LEU A 293 -2.72 28.96 -6.49
CA LEU A 293 -1.98 28.85 -7.76
C LEU A 293 -2.78 28.11 -8.85
N ASN A 294 -3.75 27.30 -8.43
CA ASN A 294 -4.56 26.46 -9.30
C ASN A 294 -5.98 27.04 -9.54
N ASN A 295 -6.22 28.31 -9.20
CA ASN A 295 -7.53 28.98 -9.33
C ASN A 295 -8.69 28.27 -8.60
N TYR A 296 -8.42 27.58 -7.50
CA TYR A 296 -9.50 27.03 -6.66
C TYR A 296 -10.01 28.11 -5.70
N ASP A 297 -10.79 29.06 -6.20
CA ASP A 297 -11.46 30.12 -5.41
C ASP A 297 -12.67 29.57 -4.61
N CYS A 298 -12.53 28.36 -4.06
CA CYS A 298 -13.66 27.50 -3.78
C CYS A 298 -13.85 27.23 -2.29
N ALA A 299 -15.07 27.48 -1.80
CA ALA A 299 -15.47 27.11 -0.44
C ALA A 299 -15.59 25.59 -0.33
N PHE A 300 -14.52 24.93 0.08
CA PHE A 300 -14.57 23.54 0.51
C PHE A 300 -15.59 23.36 1.64
N ASP A 301 -16.20 22.18 1.73
CA ASP A 301 -17.02 21.85 2.90
C ASP A 301 -16.18 21.99 4.17
N ASN A 302 -16.77 22.58 5.22
CA ASN A 302 -16.06 22.95 6.43
C ASN A 302 -15.40 21.75 7.11
N GLN A 303 -16.00 20.57 6.97
CA GLN A 303 -15.53 19.31 7.56
C GLN A 303 -14.53 18.57 6.66
N SER A 304 -14.30 19.02 5.43
CA SER A 304 -13.35 18.38 4.54
C SER A 304 -11.89 18.60 4.97
N LEU A 305 -11.04 17.59 4.79
CA LEU A 305 -9.61 17.70 5.08
C LEU A 305 -8.96 18.83 4.27
N PHE A 306 -9.38 19.05 3.02
CA PHE A 306 -8.86 20.14 2.19
C PHE A 306 -9.07 21.52 2.83
N ASN A 307 -10.25 21.78 3.40
CA ASN A 307 -10.53 23.01 4.13
C ASN A 307 -9.70 23.13 5.42
N GLN A 308 -9.52 22.02 6.14
CA GLN A 308 -8.77 22.06 7.39
C GLN A 308 -7.27 22.27 7.12
N PHE A 309 -6.71 21.63 6.09
CA PHE A 309 -5.32 21.84 5.70
C PHE A 309 -5.06 23.21 5.06
N SER A 310 -6.04 23.83 4.38
CA SER A 310 -5.88 25.19 3.86
C SER A 310 -5.70 26.23 4.97
N LYS A 311 -6.32 26.02 6.14
CA LYS A 311 -6.16 26.88 7.32
C LYS A 311 -4.77 26.82 7.95
N ILE A 312 -4.04 25.74 7.71
CA ILE A 312 -2.68 25.52 8.21
C ILE A 312 -1.65 25.45 7.08
N ASP A 313 -1.96 26.03 5.91
CA ASP A 313 -1.04 26.05 4.78
C ASP A 313 0.29 26.71 5.17
N LYS A 314 1.38 26.18 4.62
CA LYS A 314 2.78 26.58 4.89
C LYS A 314 3.26 26.36 6.33
N GLN A 315 2.45 25.80 7.22
CA GLN A 315 2.92 25.41 8.55
C GLN A 315 3.84 24.20 8.46
N LYS A 316 4.81 24.15 9.39
CA LYS A 316 5.77 23.06 9.55
C LYS A 316 5.59 22.43 10.92
N PHE A 317 5.53 21.11 10.95
CA PHE A 317 5.46 20.30 12.16
C PHE A 317 6.73 19.48 12.30
N GLU A 318 7.13 19.18 13.52
CA GLU A 318 8.34 18.39 13.80
C GLU A 318 8.21 16.94 13.32
N ARG A 319 6.99 16.38 13.38
CA ARG A 319 6.69 15.01 12.96
C ARG A 319 5.30 14.93 12.36
N LEU A 320 5.09 13.88 11.57
CA LEU A 320 3.80 13.61 10.94
C LEU A 320 2.66 13.41 11.98
N LYS A 321 2.92 12.72 13.09
CA LYS A 321 1.95 12.53 14.19
C LYS A 321 1.63 13.80 14.99
N ASP A 322 2.38 14.88 14.83
CA ASP A 322 2.17 16.13 15.58
C ASP A 322 1.15 17.06 14.90
N ILE A 323 0.64 16.68 13.71
CA ILE A 323 -0.40 17.44 13.02
C ILE A 323 -1.71 17.29 13.79
N ILE A 324 -2.17 18.39 14.38
CA ILE A 324 -3.45 18.49 15.08
C ILE A 324 -4.29 19.52 14.33
N LEU A 325 -5.47 19.11 13.86
CA LEU A 325 -6.45 20.01 13.26
C LEU A 325 -7.49 20.35 14.30
N ASP A 326 -7.59 21.64 14.64
CA ASP A 326 -8.67 22.17 15.47
C ASP A 326 -10.01 21.97 14.76
N VAL A 327 -10.98 21.38 15.48
CA VAL A 327 -12.33 21.07 14.96
C VAL A 327 -13.19 22.32 14.91
#